data_AF-A0A6N8XDD1-F1
#
_entry.id   AF-A0A6N8XDD1-F1
#
_cell.length_a   1.000
_cell.length_b   1.000
_cell.length_c   1.000
_cell.angle_alpha   90.00
_cell.angle_beta   90.00
_cell.angle_gamma   90.00
#
_symmetry.space_group_name_H-M   'P 1'
#
loop_
_entity.id
_entity.type
_entity.pdbx_description
1 polymer ?
#
loop_
_entity_poly.entity_id
_entity_poly.type
_entity_poly.pdbx_seq_one_letter_code
_entity_poly.pdbx_strand_id
1 'polypeptide(L)' 'MKALAGDRRARLRAMLADLKMPGALEAVDGILAQADSGAVTASEAIEELLSAQILLRNNRRLQAAMRSSRLPAV' A
#
# COMPACT_ATOMS: atom_id res chain seq x y z
N MET A 1 -19.65 -18.40 -2.75
CA MET A 1 -18.34 -17.86 -3.19
C MET A 1 -17.81 -16.70 -2.34
N LYS A 2 -18.65 -15.79 -1.80
CA LYS A 2 -18.21 -14.57 -1.07
C LYS A 2 -17.37 -14.82 0.20
N ALA A 3 -17.56 -15.94 0.89
CA ALA A 3 -16.74 -16.32 2.05
C ALA A 3 -15.26 -16.59 1.68
N LEU A 4 -15.00 -17.18 0.51
CA LEU A 4 -13.64 -17.45 0.01
C LEU A 4 -12.90 -16.16 -0.35
N ALA A 5 -13.63 -15.16 -0.86
CA ALA A 5 -13.07 -13.84 -1.15
C ALA A 5 -12.64 -13.12 0.14
N GLY A 6 -13.47 -13.16 1.19
CA GLY A 6 -13.12 -12.61 2.51
C GLY A 6 -11.84 -13.23 3.09
N ASP A 7 -11.73 -14.56 3.01
CA ASP A 7 -10.55 -15.32 3.42
C ASP A 7 -9.29 -14.97 2.59
N ARG A 8 -9.43 -14.77 1.28
CA ARG A 8 -8.34 -14.30 0.41
C ARG A 8 -7.86 -12.90 0.81
N ARG A 9 -8.77 -11.96 1.06
CA ARG A 9 -8.42 -10.60 1.50
C ARG A 9 -7.71 -10.60 2.85
N ALA A 10 -8.16 -11.44 3.80
CA ALA A 10 -7.50 -11.60 5.09
C ALA A 10 -6.05 -12.12 4.94
N ARG A 11 -5.83 -13.14 4.11
CA ARG A 11 -4.48 -13.63 3.79
C ARG A 11 -3.59 -12.58 3.15
N LEU A 12 -4.11 -11.79 2.22
CA LEU A 12 -3.35 -10.71 1.59
C LEU A 12 -2.90 -9.67 2.63
N ARG A 13 -3.78 -9.25 3.54
CA ARG A 13 -3.40 -8.34 4.63
C ARG A 13 -2.33 -8.95 5.54
N ALA A 14 -2.45 -10.24 5.89
CA ALA A 14 -1.43 -10.93 6.68
C ALA A 14 -0.07 -10.95 5.97
N MET A 15 -0.03 -11.24 4.66
CA MET A 15 1.19 -11.20 3.87
C MET A 15 1.82 -9.81 3.84
N LEU A 16 1.03 -8.75 3.63
CA LEU A 16 1.53 -7.37 3.62
C LEU A 16 2.08 -6.94 4.99
N ALA A 17 1.45 -7.40 6.08
CA ALA A 17 1.93 -7.17 7.43
C ALA A 17 3.26 -7.91 7.72
N ASP A 18 3.41 -9.13 7.21
CA ASP A 18 4.66 -9.89 7.31
C ASP A 18 5.79 -9.21 6.54
N LEU A 19 5.50 -8.77 5.31
CA LEU A 19 6.42 -8.00 4.45
C LEU A 19 6.72 -6.57 4.94
N LYS A 20 6.13 -6.14 6.07
CA LYS A 20 6.30 -4.79 6.63
C LYS A 20 5.96 -3.69 5.62
N MET A 21 4.82 -3.84 4.94
CA MET A 21 4.34 -2.87 3.95
C MET A 21 3.12 -2.08 4.47
N PRO A 22 3.30 -1.15 5.44
CA PRO A 22 2.19 -0.39 6.01
C PRO A 22 1.48 0.52 4.99
N GLY A 23 2.20 1.07 4.01
CA GLY A 23 1.58 1.90 2.96
C GLY A 23 0.69 1.08 2.02
N ALA A 24 1.10 -0.16 1.73
CA ALA A 24 0.26 -1.10 0.99
C ALA A 24 -0.96 -1.53 1.82
N LEU A 25 -0.80 -1.78 3.13
CA LEU A 25 -1.90 -2.13 4.02
C LEU A 25 -2.98 -1.06 4.10
N GLU A 26 -2.59 0.22 4.09
CA GLU A 26 -3.52 1.34 4.09
C GLU A 26 -4.34 1.41 2.79
N ALA A 27 -3.76 1.03 1.65
CA ALA A 27 -4.39 1.15 0.33
C ALA A 27 -5.12 -0.13 -0.15
N VAL A 28 -4.76 -1.32 0.38
CA VAL A 28 -5.18 -2.62 -0.18
C VAL A 28 -6.70 -2.80 -0.28
N ASP A 29 -7.46 -2.25 0.67
CA ASP A 29 -8.91 -2.44 0.70
C ASP A 29 -9.62 -1.69 -0.43
N GLY A 30 -9.17 -0.48 -0.73
CA GLY A 30 -9.67 0.31 -1.86
C GLY A 30 -9.26 -0.31 -3.20
N ILE A 31 -8.00 -0.73 -3.33
CA ILE A 31 -7.48 -1.36 -4.54
C ILE A 31 -8.24 -2.66 -4.85
N LEU A 32 -8.46 -3.51 -3.85
CA LEU A 32 -9.22 -4.75 -4.02
C LEU A 32 -10.70 -4.49 -4.36
N ALA A 33 -11.30 -3.40 -3.87
CA ALA A 33 -12.64 -3.01 -4.27
C ALA A 33 -12.72 -2.61 -5.75
N GLN A 34 -11.74 -1.85 -6.24
CA GLN A 34 -11.62 -1.46 -7.65
C GLN A 34 -11.34 -2.66 -8.57
N ALA A 35 -10.47 -3.56 -8.13
CA ALA A 35 -10.16 -4.79 -8.87
C ALA A 35 -11.40 -5.70 -8.97
N ASP A 36 -12.13 -5.89 -7.86
CA ASP A 36 -13.34 -6.71 -7.84
C ASP A 36 -14.49 -6.09 -8.65
N SER A 37 -14.52 -4.76 -8.83
CA SER A 37 -15.48 -4.11 -9.73
C SER A 37 -15.04 -4.11 -11.20
N GLY A 38 -13.82 -4.57 -11.51
CA GLY A 38 -13.22 -4.51 -12.85
C GLY A 38 -12.81 -3.10 -13.28
N ALA A 39 -12.69 -2.15 -12.34
CA ALA A 39 -12.29 -0.77 -12.64
C ALA A 39 -10.80 -0.66 -12.95
N VAL A 40 -9.99 -1.59 -12.42
CA VAL A 40 -8.56 -1.74 -12.69
C VAL A 40 -8.24 -3.18 -13.05
N THR A 41 -7.26 -3.36 -13.93
CA THR A 41 -6.67 -4.66 -14.23
C THR A 41 -5.84 -5.16 -13.04
N ALA A 42 -5.51 -6.45 -13.04
CA ALA A 42 -4.65 -7.03 -12.02
C ALA A 42 -3.25 -6.38 -11.98
N SER A 43 -2.71 -6.01 -13.14
CA SER A 43 -1.40 -5.34 -13.24
C SER A 43 -1.44 -3.93 -12.62
N GLU A 44 -2.47 -3.14 -12.93
CA GLU A 44 -2.67 -1.81 -12.36
C GLU A 44 -2.85 -1.87 -10.84
N ALA A 45 -3.65 -2.84 -10.35
CA ALA A 45 -3.84 -3.03 -8.91
C ALA A 45 -2.52 -3.35 -8.18
N ILE A 46 -1.63 -4.15 -8.78
CA ILE A 46 -0.31 -4.45 -8.21
C ILE A 46 0.57 -3.19 -8.22
N GLU A 47 0.58 -2.43 -9.31
CA GLU A 47 1.35 -1.19 -9.43
C GLU A 47 0.90 -0.15 -8.39
N GLU A 48 -0.40 0.04 -8.21
CA GLU A 48 -0.97 0.93 -7.20
C GLU A 48 -0.55 0.51 -5.78
N LEU A 49 -0.63 -0.79 -5.47
CA LEU A 49 -0.27 -1.33 -4.16
C LEU A 49 1.21 -1.10 -3.83
N LEU A 50 2.10 -1.35 -4.80
CA LEU A 50 3.54 -1.12 -4.65
C LEU A 50 3.85 0.38 -4.56
N SER A 51 3.19 1.20 -5.36
CA SER A 51 3.35 2.66 -5.37
C SER A 51 2.98 3.27 -4.02
N ALA A 52 1.88 2.83 -3.40
CA ALA A 52 1.47 3.28 -2.06
C ALA A 52 2.59 3.04 -1.02
N GLN A 53 3.21 1.86 -1.05
CA GLN A 53 4.33 1.54 -0.16
C GLN A 53 5.59 2.37 -0.45
N ILE A 54 5.93 2.56 -1.74
CA ILE A 54 7.09 3.34 -2.16
C ILE A 54 6.95 4.80 -1.72
N LEU A 55 5.78 5.41 -1.94
CA LEU A 55 5.46 6.77 -1.54
C LEU A 55 5.64 6.97 -0.04
N LEU A 56 5.10 6.07 0.79
CA LEU A 56 5.24 6.14 2.24
C LEU A 56 6.71 6.05 2.68
N ARG A 57 7.49 5.11 2.11
CA ARG A 57 8.93 4.98 2.40
C ARG A 57 9.69 6.25 2.03
N ASN A 58 9.41 6.81 0.86
CA ASN A 58 10.04 8.04 0.39
C ASN A 58 9.71 9.22 1.30
N ASN A 59 8.44 9.37 1.71
CA ASN A 59 8.02 10.40 2.63
C ASN A 59 8.72 10.28 3.99
N ARG A 60 8.78 9.08 4.58
CA ARG A 60 9.50 8.84 5.84
C ARG A 60 10.98 9.16 5.72
N ARG A 61 11.62 8.82 4.59
CA ARG A 61 13.04 9.10 4.34
C ARG A 61 13.30 10.60 4.19
N LEU A 62 12.40 11.31 3.51
CA LEU A 62 12.43 12.77 3.41
C LEU A 62 12.26 13.42 4.79
N GLN A 63 11.27 13.00 5.56
CA GLN A 63 11.02 13.51 6.91
C GLN A 63 12.20 13.26 7.86
N ALA A 64 12.82 12.08 7.80
CA ALA A 64 14.02 11.78 8.57
C ALA A 64 15.17 12.72 8.18
N ALA A 65 15.40 12.94 6.88
CA ALA A 65 16.40 13.89 6.41
C ALA A 65 16.09 15.33 6.85
N MET A 66 14.84 15.79 6.75
CA MET A 66 14.44 17.13 7.23
C MET A 66 14.71 17.30 8.73
N ARG A 67 14.38 16.29 9.55
CA ARG A 67 14.60 16.30 11.00
C ARG A 67 16.07 16.22 11.38
N SER A 68 16.89 15.47 10.62
CA SER A 68 18.31 15.28 10.93
C SER A 68 19.24 16.33 10.33
N SER A 69 18.81 17.08 9.30
CA SER A 69 19.73 17.74 8.35
C SER A 69 19.73 19.27 8.27
N ARG A 70 19.12 20.06 9.17
CA ARG A 70 19.36 21.53 9.10
C ARG A 70 18.95 22.14 7.73
N LEU A 71 17.96 21.58 7.06
CA LEU A 71 17.38 22.18 5.86
C LEU A 71 16.55 23.39 6.33
N PRO A 72 16.80 24.63 5.83
CA PRO A 72 15.92 25.73 6.13
C PRO A 72 14.55 25.38 5.56
N ALA A 73 13.52 25.51 6.39
CA ALA A 73 12.16 25.52 5.90
C ALA A 73 12.05 26.65 4.87
N VAL A 74 11.94 26.29 3.60
CA VAL A 74 11.44 27.15 2.52
C VAL A 74 10.06 26.64 2.18
#